data_AF-A0A966PZT0-F1
#
_entry.id   AF-A0A966PZT0-F1
#
_cell.length_a   1.000
_cell.length_b   1.000
_cell.length_c   1.000
_cell.angle_alpha   90.00
_cell.angle_beta   90.00
_cell.angle_gamma   90.00
#
_symmetry.space_group_name_H-M   'P 1'
#
loop_
_entity.id
_entity.type
_entity.pdbx_description
1 polymer ?
#
loop_
_entity_poly.entity_id
_entity_poly.type
_entity_poly.pdbx_seq_one_letter_code
_entity_poly.pdbx_strand_id
1 'polypeptide(L)'
;MGTCCSTSDEIVHIDIEDTINTTAGNIVSDIVDTIGDKLPTFDDIIDEKHMKYMKHYGISSKEIEATQATQTLFWGIGIENESYLMHAEKCGIKSFRNLKQKRERYSVDYYKSFIADGPCGINALLQRANTMDTLTYPMYINSHTFQATDVKQEHRTHYDVGGTPNVAFTESLHDILLRESDYYKSVYNNSFVFDGDSIEFITQDFYCATVSSCVTELISQKQRFLSEIQPYFQKWFSKAIVFPDHNYGFVSFLTTKNRNLGICNNGTIHINLTLPTILENGVIQDKAGFIKEHLNLVPYFQLVEPLIVACYGTPDIFSLLSDNEYAVGSQRVALSR
;
A
#
# COMPACT_ATOMS: atom_id res chain seq x y z
N MET A 1 -0.92 -2.12 10.17
CA MET A 1 0.42 -2.66 10.51
C MET A 1 1.14 -2.90 9.20
N GLY A 2 2.09 -2.04 8.84
CA GLY A 2 3.06 -2.32 7.79
C GLY A 2 4.33 -2.82 8.48
N THR A 3 4.88 -3.95 8.02
CA THR A 3 6.14 -4.50 8.53
C THR A 3 7.16 -4.49 7.41
N CYS A 4 8.23 -3.72 7.62
CA CYS A 4 9.49 -3.84 6.91
C CYS A 4 10.57 -4.11 7.99
N CYS A 5 11.16 -5.30 7.98
CA CYS A 5 12.26 -5.63 8.89
C CYS A 5 13.49 -6.07 8.08
N SER A 6 14.58 -5.32 8.19
CA SER A 6 15.92 -5.76 7.81
C SER A 6 16.62 -6.35 9.03
N THR A 7 17.13 -7.56 8.91
CA THR A 7 18.03 -8.17 9.88
C THR A 7 19.46 -7.72 9.63
N SER A 8 20.12 -7.14 10.63
CA SER A 8 21.58 -7.15 10.73
C SER A 8 21.96 -7.82 12.05
N ASP A 9 22.72 -8.90 11.94
CA ASP A 9 23.25 -9.70 13.03
C ASP A 9 24.26 -8.90 13.85
N GLU A 10 23.96 -8.69 15.13
CA GLU A 10 24.94 -8.69 16.23
C GLU A 10 24.19 -9.03 17.52
N ILE A 11 24.31 -10.29 17.95
CA ILE A 11 23.79 -10.74 19.26
C ILE A 11 24.78 -10.26 20.32
N VAL A 12 24.42 -9.20 21.05
CA VAL A 12 25.03 -8.87 22.34
C VAL A 12 24.04 -9.30 23.41
N HIS A 13 24.37 -10.36 24.14
CA HIS A 13 23.69 -10.70 25.39
C HIS A 13 23.95 -9.59 26.40
N ILE A 14 22.91 -8.83 26.74
CA ILE A 14 22.88 -7.96 27.91
C ILE A 14 21.77 -8.52 28.80
N ASP A 15 22.14 -8.98 30.00
CA ASP A 15 21.18 -9.26 31.07
C ASP A 15 20.54 -7.92 31.48
N ILE A 16 19.26 -7.74 31.14
CA ILE A 16 18.49 -6.52 31.44
C ILE A 16 17.69 -6.75 32.71
N GLU A 17 18.38 -6.71 33.85
CA GLU A 17 17.80 -6.17 35.08
C GLU A 17 18.88 -5.25 35.69
N ASP A 18 18.49 -4.02 36.03
CA ASP A 18 19.25 -2.99 36.78
C ASP A 18 20.13 -1.92 36.09
N THR A 19 20.22 -1.80 34.75
CA THR A 19 21.06 -0.72 34.12
C THR A 19 20.32 0.28 33.21
N ILE A 20 19.02 0.54 33.42
CA ILE A 20 18.27 1.52 32.60
C ILE A 20 18.30 2.96 33.16
N ASN A 21 18.74 3.19 34.41
CA ASN A 21 18.51 4.49 35.06
C ASN A 21 19.63 5.54 34.99
N THR A 22 20.78 5.30 34.37
CA THR A 22 21.89 6.27 34.45
C THR A 22 22.55 6.70 33.14
N THR A 23 22.38 5.97 32.03
CA THR A 23 23.09 6.30 30.77
C THR A 23 22.18 6.96 29.73
N ALA A 24 20.86 6.77 29.80
CA ALA A 24 19.89 7.42 28.91
C ALA A 24 19.69 8.92 29.22
N GLY A 25 19.97 9.35 30.45
CA GLY A 25 19.73 10.75 30.88
C GLY A 25 20.63 11.78 30.20
N ASN A 26 21.86 11.41 29.80
CA ASN A 26 22.85 12.37 29.30
C ASN A 26 22.87 12.50 27.77
N ILE A 27 22.23 11.59 27.02
CA ILE A 27 22.14 11.68 25.54
C ILE A 27 20.86 12.42 25.14
N VAL A 28 19.82 12.38 25.98
CA VAL A 28 18.55 13.06 25.73
C VAL A 28 18.65 14.57 25.98
N SER A 29 19.52 15.04 26.89
CA SER A 29 19.67 16.49 27.14
C SER A 29 20.22 17.24 25.93
N ASP A 30 21.16 16.63 25.19
CA ASP A 30 21.87 17.34 24.11
C ASP A 30 21.09 17.36 22.78
N ILE A 31 20.06 16.52 22.64
CA ILE A 31 19.19 16.49 21.45
C ILE A 31 17.97 17.43 21.62
N VAL A 32 17.51 17.63 22.87
CA VAL A 32 16.31 18.43 23.17
C VAL A 32 16.55 19.94 22.95
N ASP A 33 17.79 20.42 23.04
CA ASP A 33 18.09 21.85 22.87
C ASP A 33 18.12 22.33 21.41
N THR A 34 18.04 21.43 20.41
CA THR A 34 18.16 21.82 18.98
C THR A 34 16.83 21.77 18.20
N ILE A 35 15.76 21.21 18.77
CA ILE A 35 14.46 21.12 18.10
C ILE A 35 13.40 21.81 18.95
N GLY A 36 13.36 23.14 18.84
CA GLY A 36 12.22 23.94 19.26
C GLY A 36 11.04 23.67 18.35
N ASP A 37 10.26 22.64 18.67
CA ASP A 37 8.81 22.52 18.51
C ASP A 37 8.38 21.13 18.98
N LYS A 38 7.34 21.05 19.80
CA LYS A 38 6.88 19.82 20.47
C LYS A 38 6.58 18.73 19.44
N LEU A 39 7.35 17.64 19.46
CA LEU A 39 6.94 16.38 18.84
C LEU A 39 5.60 15.95 19.45
N PRO A 40 4.59 15.60 18.64
CA PRO A 40 3.31 15.14 19.16
C PRO A 40 3.53 13.90 20.03
N THR A 41 2.95 13.91 21.22
CA THR A 41 2.95 12.74 22.10
C THR A 41 2.05 11.67 21.53
N PHE A 42 2.23 10.42 21.97
CA PHE A 42 1.38 9.30 21.53
C PHE A 42 -0.12 9.56 21.81
N ASP A 43 -0.42 10.30 22.88
CA ASP A 43 -1.77 10.75 23.22
C ASP A 43 -2.35 11.73 22.19
N ASP A 44 -1.52 12.65 21.67
CA ASP A 44 -1.92 13.62 20.63
C ASP A 44 -2.30 12.91 19.32
N ILE A 45 -1.59 11.83 18.97
CA ILE A 45 -1.84 11.03 17.75
C ILE A 45 -3.16 10.25 17.84
N ILE A 46 -3.46 9.70 19.02
CA ILE A 46 -4.72 8.97 19.25
C ILE A 46 -5.91 9.91 19.08
N ASP A 47 -5.84 11.10 19.68
CA ASP A 47 -6.93 12.07 19.64
C ASP A 47 -7.16 12.59 18.21
N GLU A 48 -6.10 12.90 17.46
CA GLU A 48 -6.24 13.37 16.07
C GLU A 48 -6.89 12.30 15.16
N LYS A 49 -6.42 11.05 15.23
CA LYS A 49 -7.01 9.95 14.45
C LYS A 49 -8.44 9.68 14.88
N HIS A 50 -8.74 9.71 16.17
CA HIS A 50 -10.08 9.45 16.68
C HIS A 50 -11.07 10.58 16.31
N MET A 51 -10.64 11.84 16.38
CA MET A 51 -11.43 13.00 15.97
C MET A 51 -11.87 12.94 14.51
N LYS A 52 -11.08 12.34 13.61
CA LYS A 52 -11.47 12.12 12.20
C LYS A 52 -12.76 11.29 12.07
N TYR A 53 -12.99 10.36 13.00
CA TYR A 53 -14.13 9.46 12.98
C TYR A 53 -15.33 9.97 13.80
N MET A 54 -15.14 10.98 14.65
CA MET A 54 -16.20 11.61 15.46
C MET A 54 -17.43 12.03 14.65
N LYS A 55 -17.23 12.51 13.43
CA LYS A 55 -18.32 12.93 12.53
C LYS A 55 -19.28 11.78 12.15
N HIS A 56 -18.85 10.53 12.29
CA HIS A 56 -19.63 9.33 11.98
C HIS A 56 -20.37 8.74 13.19
N TYR A 57 -20.11 9.23 14.41
CA TYR A 57 -20.71 8.69 15.63
C TYR A 57 -22.18 9.10 15.82
N GLY A 58 -22.74 9.88 14.89
CA GLY A 58 -24.15 10.26 14.88
C GLY A 58 -24.55 11.20 16.02
N ILE A 59 -23.58 11.67 16.82
CA ILE A 59 -23.81 12.63 17.89
C ILE A 59 -23.72 14.02 17.27
N SER A 60 -24.86 14.68 17.07
CA SER A 60 -24.84 16.08 16.67
C SER A 60 -24.23 16.91 17.79
N SER A 61 -23.47 17.97 17.47
CA SER A 61 -22.94 18.91 18.46
C SER A 61 -24.02 19.55 19.35
N LYS A 62 -25.31 19.45 18.97
CA LYS A 62 -26.47 19.87 19.76
C LYS A 62 -26.96 18.82 20.77
N GLU A 63 -26.64 17.54 20.61
CA GLU A 63 -26.98 16.48 21.57
C GLU A 63 -25.98 16.40 22.73
N ILE A 64 -24.73 16.82 22.50
CA ILE A 64 -23.67 16.92 23.52
C ILE A 64 -24.03 17.96 24.60
N GLU A 65 -24.78 19.01 24.24
CA GLU A 65 -25.17 20.08 25.18
C GLU A 65 -26.38 19.74 26.06
N ALA A 66 -27.12 18.64 25.80
CA ALA A 66 -28.45 18.46 26.39
C ALA A 66 -28.63 17.29 27.38
N THR A 67 -27.76 16.27 27.44
CA THR A 67 -28.03 15.11 28.31
C THR A 67 -26.76 14.35 28.71
N GLN A 68 -26.77 13.85 29.96
CA GLN A 68 -25.88 12.85 30.60
C GLN A 68 -24.79 12.23 29.73
N ALA A 69 -23.55 12.20 30.25
CA ALA A 69 -22.39 11.55 29.64
C ALA A 69 -22.78 10.25 28.91
N THR A 70 -22.79 10.29 27.57
CA THR A 70 -23.21 9.14 26.77
C THR A 70 -22.02 8.19 26.68
N GLN A 71 -22.07 7.12 27.46
CA GLN A 71 -21.13 6.01 27.30
C GLN A 71 -21.59 5.11 26.16
N THR A 72 -20.71 4.86 25.20
CA THR A 72 -20.99 3.98 24.07
C THR A 72 -19.86 2.96 23.89
N LEU A 73 -20.22 1.75 23.45
CA LEU A 73 -19.22 0.75 23.06
C LEU A 73 -18.89 0.94 21.58
N PHE A 74 -17.60 1.06 21.28
CA PHE A 74 -17.05 1.26 19.94
C PHE A 74 -16.08 0.13 19.58
N TRP A 75 -16.09 -0.28 18.32
CA TRP A 75 -15.00 -1.03 17.69
C TRP A 75 -14.88 -0.56 16.25
N GLY A 76 -13.80 -0.94 15.57
CA GLY A 76 -13.62 -0.54 14.18
C GLY A 76 -12.91 -1.58 13.33
N ILE A 77 -13.34 -1.66 12.08
CA ILE A 77 -12.72 -2.47 11.04
C ILE A 77 -12.61 -1.59 9.80
N GLY A 78 -11.42 -1.51 9.24
CA GLY A 78 -11.13 -0.78 8.01
C GLY A 78 -10.21 -1.58 7.12
N ILE A 79 -10.31 -1.34 5.82
CA ILE A 79 -9.42 -1.91 4.82
C ILE A 79 -8.80 -0.77 4.01
N GLU A 80 -7.48 -0.82 3.90
CA GLU A 80 -6.74 -0.09 2.85
C GLU A 80 -6.27 -1.12 1.83
N ASN A 81 -6.48 -0.85 0.55
CA ASN A 81 -6.03 -1.73 -0.52
C ASN A 81 -5.20 -0.94 -1.51
N GLU A 82 -3.89 -1.16 -1.45
CA GLU A 82 -2.97 -0.78 -2.50
C GLU A 82 -3.18 -1.69 -3.72
N SER A 83 -3.49 -1.10 -4.85
CA SER A 83 -3.80 -1.84 -6.06
C SER A 83 -3.31 -1.12 -7.30
N TYR A 84 -3.48 -1.77 -8.44
CA TYR A 84 -3.16 -1.24 -9.75
C TYR A 84 -4.40 -1.34 -10.63
N LEU A 85 -4.38 -0.64 -11.77
CA LEU A 85 -5.25 -0.99 -12.88
C LEU A 85 -4.41 -1.77 -13.91
N MET A 86 -5.07 -2.48 -14.81
CA MET A 86 -4.41 -3.09 -15.95
C MET A 86 -5.32 -3.02 -17.17
N HIS A 87 -4.75 -3.14 -18.37
CA HIS A 87 -5.58 -3.44 -19.52
C HIS A 87 -6.20 -4.82 -19.38
N ALA A 88 -7.46 -4.95 -19.82
CA ALA A 88 -8.18 -6.22 -19.79
C ALA A 88 -7.44 -7.33 -20.55
N GLU A 89 -6.78 -6.97 -21.66
CA GLU A 89 -5.95 -7.87 -22.44
C GLU A 89 -4.53 -7.98 -21.88
N LYS A 90 -4.09 -9.24 -21.67
CA LYS A 90 -2.72 -9.56 -21.26
C LYS A 90 -1.80 -9.64 -22.46
N CYS A 91 -0.53 -9.32 -22.24
CA CYS A 91 0.53 -9.49 -23.22
C CYS A 91 1.03 -10.95 -23.21
N GLY A 92 1.34 -11.49 -24.39
CA GLY A 92 1.85 -12.86 -24.53
C GLY A 92 3.38 -12.97 -24.50
N ILE A 93 3.86 -14.22 -24.49
CA ILE A 93 5.28 -14.60 -24.42
C ILE A 93 6.19 -13.89 -25.44
N LYS A 94 5.73 -13.66 -26.68
CA LYS A 94 6.53 -12.93 -27.69
C LYS A 94 6.90 -11.51 -27.24
N SER A 95 5.97 -10.83 -26.56
CA SER A 95 6.21 -9.51 -26.00
C SER A 95 7.08 -9.60 -24.74
N PHE A 96 6.85 -10.61 -23.90
CA PHE A 96 7.61 -10.84 -22.67
C PHE A 96 9.11 -10.97 -22.94
N ARG A 97 9.49 -11.74 -23.96
CA ARG A 97 10.90 -11.95 -24.38
C ARG A 97 11.63 -10.67 -24.78
N ASN A 98 10.92 -9.58 -25.08
CA ASN A 98 11.48 -8.28 -25.44
C ASN A 98 11.57 -7.30 -24.25
N LEU A 99 11.03 -7.67 -23.09
CA LEU A 99 11.11 -6.84 -21.89
C LEU A 99 12.54 -6.81 -21.35
N LYS A 100 12.93 -5.65 -20.82
CA LYS A 100 14.24 -5.44 -20.21
C LYS A 100 14.12 -5.59 -18.71
N GLN A 101 15.05 -6.30 -18.09
CA GLN A 101 15.22 -6.33 -16.64
C GLN A 101 15.62 -4.95 -16.15
N LYS A 102 14.63 -4.14 -15.77
CA LYS A 102 14.82 -2.77 -15.35
C LYS A 102 13.63 -2.37 -14.51
N ARG A 103 13.88 -1.61 -13.44
CA ARG A 103 12.81 -1.06 -12.60
C ARG A 103 11.76 -0.28 -13.38
N GLU A 104 10.57 -0.17 -12.79
CA GLU A 104 9.65 0.91 -13.12
C GLU A 104 10.37 2.25 -12.94
N ARG A 105 10.06 3.23 -13.79
CA ARG A 105 10.85 4.46 -13.95
C ARG A 105 11.05 5.25 -12.64
N TYR A 106 10.01 5.30 -11.82
CA TYR A 106 9.91 6.10 -10.59
C TYR A 106 9.90 5.23 -9.33
N SER A 107 9.88 3.90 -9.47
CA SER A 107 9.99 2.95 -8.36
C SER A 107 11.43 2.66 -7.92
N VAL A 108 11.56 2.01 -6.77
CA VAL A 108 12.81 1.43 -6.27
C VAL A 108 13.30 0.34 -7.24
N ASP A 109 14.62 0.17 -7.32
CA ASP A 109 15.22 -0.86 -8.16
C ASP A 109 15.29 -2.21 -7.44
N TYR A 110 14.18 -2.94 -7.43
CA TYR A 110 14.07 -4.22 -6.74
C TYR A 110 15.02 -5.29 -7.29
N TYR A 111 15.48 -5.19 -8.54
CA TYR A 111 16.48 -6.12 -9.10
C TYR A 111 17.77 -6.17 -8.28
N LYS A 112 18.12 -5.08 -7.58
CA LYS A 112 19.31 -5.01 -6.72
C LYS A 112 19.22 -5.92 -5.49
N SER A 113 18.02 -6.36 -5.12
CA SER A 113 17.79 -7.23 -3.97
C SER A 113 17.96 -8.72 -4.30
N PHE A 114 18.19 -9.07 -5.57
CA PHE A 114 18.26 -10.46 -6.02
C PHE A 114 19.69 -10.89 -6.33
N ILE A 115 19.98 -12.16 -6.03
CA ILE A 115 21.18 -12.83 -6.52
C ILE A 115 21.05 -12.98 -8.04
N ALA A 116 22.02 -12.43 -8.77
CA ALA A 116 21.99 -12.40 -10.24
C ALA A 116 22.15 -13.80 -10.86
N ASP A 117 23.19 -14.52 -10.42
CA ASP A 117 23.69 -15.73 -11.08
C ASP A 117 23.51 -17.00 -10.24
N GLY A 118 23.75 -18.14 -10.86
CA GLY A 118 23.57 -19.47 -10.27
C GLY A 118 22.20 -20.09 -10.56
N PRO A 119 21.98 -21.35 -10.17
CA PRO A 119 20.76 -22.10 -10.50
C PRO A 119 19.48 -21.48 -9.92
N CYS A 120 19.61 -20.76 -8.79
CA CYS A 120 18.53 -20.03 -8.14
C CYS A 120 18.53 -18.53 -8.51
N GLY A 121 19.52 -18.06 -9.27
CA GLY A 121 19.67 -16.64 -9.60
C GLY A 121 18.53 -16.16 -10.51
N ILE A 122 18.21 -14.87 -10.42
CA ILE A 122 17.12 -14.27 -11.19
C ILE A 122 17.30 -14.47 -12.71
N ASN A 123 18.54 -14.48 -13.20
CA ASN A 123 18.81 -14.72 -14.62
C ASN A 123 18.38 -16.13 -15.05
N ALA A 124 18.65 -17.16 -14.26
CA ALA A 124 18.26 -18.54 -14.55
C ALA A 124 16.73 -18.69 -14.52
N LEU A 125 16.07 -18.08 -13.54
CA LEU A 125 14.61 -18.10 -13.41
C LEU A 125 13.93 -17.40 -14.60
N LEU A 126 14.45 -16.27 -15.04
CA LEU A 126 13.93 -15.55 -16.22
C LEU A 126 14.18 -16.32 -17.53
N GLN A 127 15.28 -17.08 -17.62
CA GLN A 127 15.49 -18.00 -18.74
C GLN A 127 14.43 -19.11 -18.76
N ARG A 128 14.08 -19.69 -17.61
CA ARG A 128 12.99 -20.68 -17.50
C ARG A 128 11.63 -20.06 -17.87
N ALA A 129 11.34 -18.85 -17.40
CA ALA A 129 10.12 -18.14 -17.78
C ALA A 129 10.04 -17.92 -19.31
N ASN A 130 11.17 -17.63 -19.96
CA ASN A 130 11.22 -17.44 -21.42
C ASN A 130 10.91 -18.70 -22.23
N THR A 131 11.04 -19.90 -21.64
CA THR A 131 10.68 -21.18 -22.30
C THR A 131 9.20 -21.55 -22.13
N MET A 132 8.43 -20.80 -21.34
CA MET A 132 7.01 -21.07 -21.13
C MET A 132 6.15 -20.45 -22.23
N ASP A 133 5.73 -21.27 -23.21
CA ASP A 133 4.98 -20.79 -24.38
C ASP A 133 3.57 -20.26 -24.06
N THR A 134 3.00 -20.63 -22.91
CA THR A 134 1.70 -20.15 -22.43
C THR A 134 1.79 -18.95 -21.50
N LEU A 135 2.99 -18.44 -21.22
CA LEU A 135 3.18 -17.33 -20.30
C LEU A 135 2.52 -16.07 -20.85
N THR A 136 1.74 -15.43 -19.98
CA THR A 136 1.15 -14.12 -20.20
C THR A 136 1.46 -13.21 -19.02
N TYR A 137 1.45 -11.90 -19.25
CA TYR A 137 1.67 -10.91 -18.21
C TYR A 137 0.79 -9.67 -18.48
N PRO A 138 0.34 -8.96 -17.43
CA PRO A 138 -0.44 -7.75 -17.59
C PRO A 138 0.47 -6.54 -17.82
N MET A 139 -0.10 -5.52 -18.48
CA MET A 139 0.46 -4.17 -18.43
C MET A 139 -0.32 -3.37 -17.39
N TYR A 140 0.34 -3.08 -16.28
CA TYR A 140 -0.19 -2.30 -15.17
C TYR A 140 -0.19 -0.80 -15.48
N ILE A 141 -1.18 -0.14 -14.91
CA ILE A 141 -1.40 1.30 -14.88
C ILE A 141 -1.34 1.64 -13.39
N ASN A 142 -0.23 2.25 -13.01
CA ASN A 142 0.17 2.53 -11.64
C ASN A 142 0.02 4.04 -11.33
N SER A 143 0.21 4.49 -10.09
CA SER A 143 0.06 5.92 -9.74
C SER A 143 0.96 6.84 -10.59
N HIS A 144 2.18 6.39 -10.88
CA HIS A 144 3.11 7.12 -11.73
C HIS A 144 2.61 7.29 -13.17
N THR A 145 1.78 6.37 -13.67
CA THR A 145 1.10 6.56 -14.96
C THR A 145 0.19 7.76 -14.89
N PHE A 146 -0.59 7.88 -13.81
CA PHE A 146 -1.50 9.00 -13.63
C PHE A 146 -0.76 10.32 -13.45
N GLN A 147 0.27 10.35 -12.61
CA GLN A 147 0.93 11.60 -12.20
C GLN A 147 2.03 12.08 -13.15
N ALA A 148 2.70 11.15 -13.84
CA ALA A 148 3.94 11.45 -14.55
C ALA A 148 3.87 11.25 -16.06
N THR A 149 2.72 10.82 -16.61
CA THR A 149 2.50 10.70 -18.06
C THR A 149 1.24 11.43 -18.52
N ASP A 150 1.26 11.89 -19.77
CA ASP A 150 0.09 12.47 -20.43
C ASP A 150 -0.65 11.45 -21.31
N VAL A 151 -1.71 11.90 -22.00
CA VAL A 151 -2.54 11.05 -22.89
C VAL A 151 -1.78 10.49 -24.10
N LYS A 152 -0.63 11.06 -24.44
CA LYS A 152 0.28 10.56 -25.50
C LYS A 152 1.36 9.63 -24.92
N GLN A 153 1.30 9.35 -23.62
CA GLN A 153 2.29 8.61 -22.85
C GLN A 153 3.66 9.31 -22.87
N GLU A 154 3.68 10.63 -23.07
CA GLU A 154 4.89 11.42 -22.86
C GLU A 154 5.06 11.64 -21.35
N HIS A 155 6.29 11.50 -20.88
CA HIS A 155 6.58 11.70 -19.47
C HIS A 155 6.85 13.17 -19.19
N ARG A 156 6.51 13.65 -18.00
CA ARG A 156 6.81 15.02 -17.55
C ARG A 156 8.28 15.39 -17.65
N THR A 157 9.17 14.42 -17.44
CA THR A 157 10.63 14.62 -17.54
C THR A 157 11.27 13.60 -18.48
N HIS A 158 12.49 13.87 -18.93
CA HIS A 158 13.36 12.91 -19.58
C HIS A 158 14.00 11.96 -18.57
N TYR A 159 14.39 10.78 -19.03
CA TYR A 159 15.03 9.76 -18.19
C TYR A 159 16.56 9.99 -18.17
N ASP A 160 16.97 11.11 -17.59
CA ASP A 160 18.35 11.52 -17.38
C ASP A 160 18.61 11.84 -15.89
N VAL A 161 19.87 12.07 -15.54
CA VAL A 161 20.29 12.35 -14.14
C VAL A 161 19.66 13.64 -13.61
N GLY A 162 19.41 14.62 -14.48
CA GLY A 162 18.84 15.91 -14.11
C GLY A 162 17.32 15.93 -14.06
N GLY A 163 16.65 14.88 -14.52
CA GLY A 163 15.19 14.85 -14.68
C GLY A 163 14.69 16.00 -15.55
N THR A 164 15.37 16.32 -16.65
CA THR A 164 15.05 17.53 -17.43
C THR A 164 13.60 17.52 -17.92
N PRO A 165 12.86 18.66 -17.89
CA PRO A 165 11.47 18.70 -18.36
C PRO A 165 11.33 18.27 -19.82
N ASN A 166 10.32 17.47 -20.12
CA ASN A 166 10.01 17.04 -21.49
C ASN A 166 9.05 18.04 -22.15
N VAL A 167 9.51 18.74 -23.18
CA VAL A 167 8.69 19.73 -23.91
C VAL A 167 7.50 19.11 -24.65
N ALA A 168 7.50 17.79 -24.89
CA ALA A 168 6.40 17.09 -25.52
C ALA A 168 5.28 16.73 -24.53
N PHE A 169 5.56 16.75 -23.23
CA PHE A 169 4.56 16.52 -22.19
C PHE A 169 3.58 17.68 -22.13
N THR A 170 2.30 17.34 -21.98
CA THR A 170 1.21 18.31 -21.91
C THR A 170 0.65 18.44 -20.50
N GLU A 171 -0.31 17.61 -20.14
CA GLU A 171 -1.01 17.59 -18.86
C GLU A 171 -1.08 16.14 -18.38
N SER A 172 -0.88 15.89 -17.07
CA SER A 172 -0.91 14.51 -16.56
C SER A 172 -2.32 13.94 -16.61
N LEU A 173 -2.45 12.61 -16.68
CA LEU A 173 -3.78 11.98 -16.63
C LEU A 173 -4.52 12.33 -15.33
N HIS A 174 -3.78 12.45 -14.22
CA HIS A 174 -4.32 12.84 -12.92
C HIS A 174 -4.93 14.25 -12.97
N ASP A 175 -4.21 15.23 -13.52
CA ASP A 175 -4.69 16.61 -13.61
C ASP A 175 -5.93 16.72 -14.50
N ILE A 176 -5.96 15.97 -15.62
CA ILE A 176 -7.14 15.89 -16.47
C ILE A 176 -8.34 15.33 -15.70
N LEU A 177 -8.16 14.23 -14.94
CA LEU A 177 -9.26 13.64 -14.16
C LEU A 177 -9.75 14.55 -13.04
N LEU A 178 -8.86 15.25 -12.34
CA LEU A 178 -9.24 16.24 -11.32
C LEU A 178 -10.04 17.41 -11.92
N ARG A 179 -9.76 17.77 -13.19
CA ARG A 179 -10.44 18.85 -13.90
C ARG A 179 -11.77 18.42 -14.51
N GLU A 180 -11.88 17.19 -15.01
CA GLU A 180 -13.01 16.72 -15.81
C GLU A 180 -13.99 15.80 -15.07
N SER A 181 -13.56 15.10 -14.02
CA SER A 181 -14.41 14.18 -13.25
C SER A 181 -14.68 14.70 -11.84
N ASP A 182 -15.90 15.18 -11.60
CA ASP A 182 -16.37 15.62 -10.27
C ASP A 182 -16.25 14.49 -9.24
N TYR A 183 -16.57 13.25 -9.66
CA TYR A 183 -16.39 12.08 -8.81
C TYR A 183 -14.93 11.91 -8.40
N TYR A 184 -14.01 11.81 -9.37
CA TYR A 184 -12.59 11.59 -9.11
C TYR A 184 -12.01 12.67 -8.20
N LYS A 185 -12.37 13.93 -8.46
CA LYS A 185 -11.99 15.08 -7.63
C LYS A 185 -12.52 14.98 -6.19
N SER A 186 -13.76 14.51 -6.01
CA SER A 186 -14.37 14.41 -4.68
C SER A 186 -13.78 13.30 -3.80
N VAL A 187 -13.30 12.22 -4.41
CA VAL A 187 -12.81 11.03 -3.70
C VAL A 187 -11.29 10.97 -3.55
N TYR A 188 -10.53 11.73 -4.34
CA TYR A 188 -9.07 11.83 -4.21
C TYR A 188 -8.66 12.45 -2.87
N ASN A 189 -7.64 11.88 -2.21
CA ASN A 189 -7.21 12.19 -0.84
C ASN A 189 -8.28 11.97 0.25
N ASN A 190 -9.37 11.28 -0.10
CA ASN A 190 -10.42 10.89 0.84
C ASN A 190 -10.54 9.35 0.90
N SER A 191 -11.16 8.76 -0.12
CA SER A 191 -11.38 7.31 -0.23
C SER A 191 -10.46 6.61 -1.23
N PHE A 192 -9.67 7.36 -2.00
CA PHE A 192 -8.47 6.83 -2.63
C PHE A 192 -7.34 7.86 -2.66
N VAL A 193 -6.10 7.38 -2.67
CA VAL A 193 -4.88 8.20 -2.78
C VAL A 193 -3.85 7.47 -3.65
N PHE A 194 -2.81 8.19 -4.06
CA PHE A 194 -1.62 7.57 -4.64
C PHE A 194 -0.59 7.39 -3.54
N ASP A 195 -0.19 6.15 -3.29
CA ASP A 195 0.87 5.80 -2.36
C ASP A 195 1.98 5.05 -3.08
N GLY A 196 3.20 5.57 -3.02
CA GLY A 196 4.31 5.06 -3.83
C GLY A 196 3.95 4.91 -5.31
N ASP A 197 4.03 3.69 -5.84
CA ASP A 197 3.59 3.36 -7.20
C ASP A 197 2.16 2.78 -7.28
N SER A 198 1.45 2.60 -6.17
CA SER A 198 0.12 1.99 -6.12
C SER A 198 -1.01 3.03 -6.07
N ILE A 199 -2.23 2.58 -6.33
CA ILE A 199 -3.47 3.31 -6.07
C ILE A 199 -4.06 2.69 -4.80
N GLU A 200 -4.09 3.45 -3.72
CA GLU A 200 -4.59 2.99 -2.43
C GLU A 200 -6.06 3.38 -2.27
N PHE A 201 -6.92 2.40 -2.01
CA PHE A 201 -8.34 2.59 -1.71
C PHE A 201 -8.60 2.40 -0.22
N ILE A 202 -9.34 3.31 0.39
CA ILE A 202 -9.49 3.41 1.85
C ILE A 202 -10.97 3.41 2.21
N THR A 203 -11.42 2.39 2.94
CA THR A 203 -12.78 2.36 3.52
C THR A 203 -12.96 3.47 4.55
N GLN A 204 -14.09 4.15 4.53
CA GLN A 204 -14.39 5.30 5.38
C GLN A 204 -15.33 4.95 6.54
N ASP A 205 -16.19 3.94 6.39
CA ASP A 205 -17.21 3.58 7.37
C ASP A 205 -16.64 2.67 8.48
N PHE A 206 -15.66 3.18 9.23
CA PHE A 206 -14.91 2.44 10.24
C PHE A 206 -15.72 2.14 11.53
N TYR A 207 -16.67 3.02 11.90
CA TYR A 207 -17.36 2.96 13.19
C TYR A 207 -18.31 1.76 13.30
N CYS A 208 -18.06 0.91 14.29
CA CYS A 208 -18.82 -0.31 14.55
C CYS A 208 -19.06 -1.15 13.28
N ALA A 209 -18.09 -1.09 12.36
CA ALA A 209 -18.16 -1.77 11.08
C ALA A 209 -18.20 -3.28 11.29
N THR A 210 -18.90 -3.96 10.37
CA THR A 210 -18.81 -5.41 10.22
C THR A 210 -17.85 -5.74 9.10
N VAL A 211 -17.30 -6.95 9.09
CA VAL A 211 -16.47 -7.42 7.96
C VAL A 211 -17.25 -7.30 6.65
N SER A 212 -18.53 -7.68 6.64
CA SER A 212 -19.38 -7.60 5.45
C SER A 212 -19.57 -6.17 4.94
N SER A 213 -19.85 -5.21 5.83
CA SER A 213 -20.03 -3.81 5.45
C SER A 213 -18.73 -3.20 4.91
N CYS A 214 -17.60 -3.47 5.57
CA CYS A 214 -16.28 -2.99 5.16
C CYS A 214 -15.87 -3.53 3.77
N VAL A 215 -16.07 -4.83 3.53
CA VAL A 215 -15.79 -5.46 2.22
C VAL A 215 -16.74 -4.92 1.14
N THR A 216 -18.02 -4.75 1.45
CA THR A 216 -19.02 -4.21 0.52
C THR A 216 -18.69 -2.77 0.14
N GLU A 217 -18.25 -1.96 1.09
CA GLU A 217 -17.79 -0.59 0.85
C GLU A 217 -16.60 -0.59 -0.12
N LEU A 218 -15.54 -1.34 0.17
CA LEU A 218 -14.35 -1.43 -0.68
C LEU A 218 -14.70 -1.85 -2.12
N ILE A 219 -15.51 -2.90 -2.28
CA ILE A 219 -15.94 -3.38 -3.60
C ILE A 219 -16.70 -2.28 -4.34
N SER A 220 -17.65 -1.64 -3.67
CA SER A 220 -18.50 -0.59 -4.25
C SER A 220 -17.68 0.64 -4.66
N GLN A 221 -16.74 1.06 -3.81
CA GLN A 221 -15.81 2.15 -4.11
C GLN A 221 -14.94 1.84 -5.33
N LYS A 222 -14.32 0.65 -5.38
CA LYS A 222 -13.49 0.23 -6.52
C LYS A 222 -14.31 0.13 -7.81
N GLN A 223 -15.48 -0.49 -7.77
CA GLN A 223 -16.37 -0.59 -8.94
C GLN A 223 -16.78 0.77 -9.46
N ARG A 224 -17.18 1.68 -8.57
CA ARG A 224 -17.55 3.04 -8.95
C ARG A 224 -16.36 3.79 -9.53
N PHE A 225 -15.20 3.74 -8.87
CA PHE A 225 -13.97 4.34 -9.36
C PHE A 225 -13.66 3.88 -10.79
N LEU A 226 -13.66 2.57 -11.03
CA LEU A 226 -13.42 2.01 -12.36
C LEU A 226 -14.43 2.53 -13.39
N SER A 227 -15.73 2.53 -13.06
CA SER A 227 -16.77 2.99 -13.97
C SER A 227 -16.65 4.46 -14.35
N GLU A 228 -16.16 5.30 -13.44
CA GLU A 228 -16.01 6.74 -13.63
C GLU A 228 -14.78 7.10 -14.47
N ILE A 229 -13.68 6.34 -14.33
CA ILE A 229 -12.45 6.59 -15.10
C ILE A 229 -12.41 5.83 -16.44
N GLN A 230 -13.16 4.74 -16.59
CA GLN A 230 -13.15 3.90 -17.79
C GLN A 230 -13.44 4.67 -19.09
N PRO A 231 -14.40 5.62 -19.16
CA PRO A 231 -14.64 6.42 -20.37
C PRO A 231 -13.42 7.23 -20.82
N TYR A 232 -12.63 7.74 -19.87
CA TYR A 232 -11.41 8.49 -20.15
C TYR A 232 -10.33 7.59 -20.75
N PHE A 233 -10.09 6.43 -20.14
CA PHE A 233 -9.13 5.46 -20.66
C PHE A 233 -9.53 4.90 -22.04
N GLN A 234 -10.83 4.72 -22.26
CA GLN A 234 -11.36 4.33 -23.57
C GLN A 234 -11.10 5.43 -24.62
N LYS A 235 -11.26 6.71 -24.25
CA LYS A 235 -10.97 7.85 -25.12
C LYS A 235 -9.47 8.02 -25.42
N TRP A 236 -8.61 7.83 -24.42
CA TRP A 236 -7.16 8.09 -24.56
C TRP A 236 -6.39 6.95 -25.19
N PHE A 237 -6.74 5.71 -24.85
CA PHE A 237 -5.94 4.54 -25.21
C PHE A 237 -6.72 3.47 -25.99
N SER A 238 -8.03 3.68 -26.21
CA SER A 238 -8.91 2.72 -26.88
C SER A 238 -8.87 1.32 -26.27
N LYS A 239 -8.65 1.23 -24.95
CA LYS A 239 -8.54 -0.03 -24.20
C LYS A 239 -9.38 -0.01 -22.94
N ALA A 240 -10.06 -1.12 -22.70
CA ALA A 240 -10.70 -1.40 -21.43
C ALA A 240 -9.66 -1.55 -20.31
N ILE A 241 -9.99 -1.06 -19.13
CA ILE A 241 -9.19 -1.20 -17.92
C ILE A 241 -9.96 -2.01 -16.89
N VAL A 242 -9.25 -2.77 -16.08
CA VAL A 242 -9.78 -3.61 -15.00
C VAL A 242 -8.83 -3.56 -13.81
N PHE A 243 -9.32 -3.91 -12.63
CA PHE A 243 -8.41 -4.27 -11.54
C PHE A 243 -7.78 -5.64 -11.83
N PRO A 244 -6.54 -5.88 -11.38
CA PRO A 244 -5.97 -7.21 -11.37
C PRO A 244 -6.81 -8.13 -10.47
N ASP A 245 -7.06 -9.34 -10.94
CA ASP A 245 -7.80 -10.40 -10.23
C ASP A 245 -6.94 -11.12 -9.17
N HIS A 246 -5.62 -11.03 -9.30
CA HIS A 246 -4.62 -11.49 -8.33
C HIS A 246 -3.33 -10.68 -8.51
N ASN A 247 -2.38 -10.85 -7.59
CA ASN A 247 -1.03 -10.28 -7.75
C ASN A 247 -0.23 -11.10 -8.76
N TYR A 248 0.16 -10.46 -9.87
CA TYR A 248 0.89 -11.12 -10.95
C TYR A 248 2.40 -11.10 -10.66
N GLY A 249 3.05 -12.25 -10.81
CA GLY A 249 4.48 -12.39 -10.57
C GLY A 249 5.38 -11.59 -11.52
N PHE A 250 4.93 -11.47 -12.77
CA PHE A 250 5.59 -10.66 -13.80
C PHE A 250 4.62 -9.66 -14.36
N VAL A 251 5.07 -8.41 -14.49
CA VAL A 251 4.25 -7.31 -15.01
C VAL A 251 5.12 -6.42 -15.88
N SER A 252 4.48 -5.54 -16.64
CA SER A 252 5.12 -4.35 -17.16
C SER A 252 4.22 -3.16 -16.90
N PHE A 253 4.71 -1.93 -17.07
CA PHE A 253 3.94 -0.73 -16.76
C PHE A 253 3.68 0.12 -17.99
N LEU A 254 2.50 0.76 -18.03
CA LEU A 254 2.15 1.74 -19.05
C LEU A 254 3.12 2.93 -19.03
N THR A 255 3.56 3.36 -17.84
CA THR A 255 4.64 4.36 -17.71
C THR A 255 5.89 4.00 -18.50
N THR A 256 6.24 2.72 -18.59
CA THR A 256 7.46 2.30 -19.30
C THR A 256 7.19 1.92 -20.75
N LYS A 257 6.00 2.22 -21.29
CA LYS A 257 5.55 1.87 -22.65
C LYS A 257 5.71 0.38 -22.95
N ASN A 258 5.43 -0.47 -21.96
CA ASN A 258 5.59 -1.91 -22.06
C ASN A 258 7.03 -2.40 -22.35
N ARG A 259 8.06 -1.77 -21.77
CA ARG A 259 9.48 -2.07 -22.07
C ARG A 259 10.25 -2.69 -20.92
N ASN A 260 9.80 -2.46 -19.69
CA ASN A 260 10.51 -2.88 -18.50
C ASN A 260 9.75 -4.04 -17.85
N LEU A 261 10.48 -5.10 -17.50
CA LEU A 261 9.94 -6.18 -16.71
C LEU A 261 9.90 -5.75 -15.25
N GLY A 262 8.70 -5.68 -14.68
CA GLY A 262 8.48 -5.61 -13.25
C GLY A 262 8.40 -7.02 -12.67
N ILE A 263 9.03 -7.19 -11.51
CA ILE A 263 8.96 -8.38 -10.67
C ILE A 263 8.46 -7.96 -9.28
N CYS A 264 7.76 -8.86 -8.61
CA CYS A 264 7.40 -8.70 -7.19
C CYS A 264 6.66 -7.39 -6.84
N ASN A 265 5.97 -6.77 -7.81
CA ASN A 265 5.21 -5.55 -7.57
C ASN A 265 3.75 -5.90 -7.34
N ASN A 266 3.31 -5.82 -6.09
CA ASN A 266 2.11 -6.50 -5.64
C ASN A 266 1.21 -5.54 -4.87
N GLY A 267 -0.09 -5.64 -5.12
CA GLY A 267 -1.07 -4.96 -4.29
C GLY A 267 -1.09 -5.58 -2.89
N THR A 268 -1.29 -4.74 -1.89
CA THR A 268 -1.39 -5.13 -0.48
C THR A 268 -2.81 -4.89 0.02
N ILE A 269 -3.16 -5.59 1.10
CA ILE A 269 -4.37 -5.33 1.85
C ILE A 269 -3.93 -5.06 3.28
N HIS A 270 -4.18 -3.85 3.77
CA HIS A 270 -3.99 -3.51 5.17
C HIS A 270 -5.33 -3.62 5.88
N ILE A 271 -5.36 -4.40 6.96
CA ILE A 271 -6.54 -4.56 7.81
C ILE A 271 -6.30 -3.72 9.06
N ASN A 272 -7.14 -2.71 9.24
CA ASN A 272 -7.13 -1.82 10.39
C ASN A 272 -8.19 -2.28 11.39
N LEU A 273 -7.79 -2.49 12.64
CA LEU A 273 -8.65 -3.01 13.69
C LEU A 273 -8.59 -2.13 14.93
N THR A 274 -9.76 -1.85 15.50
CA THR A 274 -9.90 -1.30 16.85
C THR A 274 -10.71 -2.26 17.69
N LEU A 275 -10.13 -2.70 18.81
CA LEU A 275 -10.79 -3.57 19.77
C LEU A 275 -11.96 -2.87 20.46
N PRO A 276 -12.93 -3.62 21.02
CA PRO A 276 -14.04 -3.05 21.77
C PRO A 276 -13.56 -2.09 22.86
N THR A 277 -13.94 -0.82 22.74
CA THR A 277 -13.47 0.30 23.56
C THR A 277 -14.66 1.13 24.01
N ILE A 278 -14.70 1.54 25.27
CA ILE A 278 -15.73 2.46 25.76
C ILE A 278 -15.35 3.89 25.41
N LEU A 279 -16.29 4.60 24.80
CA LEU A 279 -16.21 6.04 24.58
C LEU A 279 -17.11 6.77 25.57
N GLU A 280 -16.64 7.89 26.09
CA GLU A 280 -17.42 8.85 26.88
C GLU A 280 -17.48 10.17 26.10
N ASN A 281 -18.70 10.56 25.68
CA ASN A 281 -18.91 11.72 24.81
C ASN A 281 -18.07 11.67 23.52
N GLY A 282 -17.90 10.47 22.97
CA GLY A 282 -17.13 10.21 21.76
C GLY A 282 -15.61 10.14 21.96
N VAL A 283 -15.10 10.29 23.19
CA VAL A 283 -13.66 10.19 23.47
C VAL A 283 -13.37 8.87 24.17
N ILE A 284 -12.25 8.22 23.87
CA ILE A 284 -11.81 7.00 24.57
C ILE A 284 -11.76 7.26 26.08
N GLN A 285 -12.55 6.50 26.84
CA GLN A 285 -12.70 6.69 28.28
C GLN A 285 -11.41 6.33 29.05
N ASP A 286 -10.83 5.17 28.73
CA ASP A 286 -9.58 4.68 29.32
C ASP A 286 -8.51 4.53 28.24
N LYS A 287 -7.75 5.60 28.00
CA LYS A 287 -6.66 5.60 27.01
C LYS A 287 -5.54 4.62 27.38
N ALA A 288 -5.19 4.51 28.66
CA ALA A 288 -4.13 3.61 29.10
C ALA A 288 -4.53 2.14 28.90
N GLY A 289 -5.76 1.78 29.25
CA GLY A 289 -6.36 0.49 28.97
C GLY A 289 -6.42 0.18 27.47
N PHE A 290 -6.91 1.13 26.67
CA PHE A 290 -6.95 1.04 25.21
C PHE A 290 -5.58 0.69 24.62
N ILE A 291 -4.54 1.43 24.97
CA ILE A 291 -3.17 1.21 24.47
C ILE A 291 -2.67 -0.18 24.89
N LYS A 292 -2.83 -0.51 26.17
CA LYS A 292 -2.38 -1.80 26.72
C LYS A 292 -3.05 -2.98 26.02
N GLU A 293 -4.36 -2.92 25.80
CA GLU A 293 -5.12 -3.99 25.14
C GLU A 293 -4.71 -4.16 23.67
N HIS A 294 -4.53 -3.06 22.93
CA HIS A 294 -4.10 -3.12 21.53
C HIS A 294 -2.65 -3.61 21.40
N LEU A 295 -1.74 -3.20 22.30
CA LEU A 295 -0.37 -3.71 22.31
C LEU A 295 -0.31 -5.19 22.67
N ASN A 296 -1.15 -5.65 23.60
CA ASN A 296 -1.25 -7.06 23.94
C ASN A 296 -1.71 -7.92 22.77
N LEU A 297 -2.45 -7.36 21.81
CA LEU A 297 -2.91 -8.07 20.61
C LEU A 297 -1.78 -8.35 19.61
N VAL A 298 -0.76 -7.48 19.53
CA VAL A 298 0.29 -7.53 18.50
C VAL A 298 1.03 -8.89 18.49
N PRO A 299 1.51 -9.45 19.62
CA PRO A 299 2.18 -10.74 19.61
C PRO A 299 1.31 -11.90 19.10
N TYR A 300 -0.01 -11.85 19.30
CA TYR A 300 -0.92 -12.88 18.79
C TYR A 300 -1.02 -12.81 17.26
N PHE A 301 -1.02 -11.61 16.68
CA PHE A 301 -0.94 -11.48 15.22
C PHE A 301 0.39 -12.00 14.68
N GLN A 302 1.52 -11.65 15.30
CA GLN A 302 2.84 -12.13 14.88
C GLN A 302 2.95 -13.65 14.92
N LEU A 303 2.28 -14.31 15.87
CA LEU A 303 2.23 -15.78 15.95
C LEU A 303 1.44 -16.40 14.79
N VAL A 304 0.36 -15.76 14.34
CA VAL A 304 -0.57 -16.29 13.33
C VAL A 304 -0.22 -15.83 11.91
N GLU A 305 0.51 -14.73 11.76
CA GLU A 305 0.91 -14.12 10.48
C GLU A 305 1.52 -15.14 9.49
N PRO A 306 2.46 -16.04 9.88
CA PRO A 306 3.00 -17.03 8.95
C PRO A 306 1.92 -17.95 8.37
N LEU A 307 0.89 -18.29 9.15
CA LEU A 307 -0.24 -19.11 8.67
C LEU A 307 -1.12 -18.33 7.69
N ILE A 308 -1.35 -17.04 7.96
CA ILE A 308 -2.11 -16.17 7.06
C ILE A 308 -1.38 -16.06 5.72
N VAL A 309 -0.06 -15.83 5.74
CA VAL A 309 0.76 -15.77 4.52
C VAL A 309 0.76 -17.11 3.78
N ALA A 310 0.84 -18.23 4.50
CA ALA A 310 0.81 -19.56 3.87
C ALA A 310 -0.55 -19.88 3.22
N CYS A 311 -1.66 -19.44 3.81
CA CYS A 311 -3.01 -19.74 3.32
C CYS A 311 -3.52 -18.76 2.27
N TYR A 312 -3.18 -17.47 2.41
CA TYR A 312 -3.78 -16.38 1.63
C TYR A 312 -2.75 -15.51 0.91
N GLY A 313 -1.46 -15.70 1.17
CA GLY A 313 -0.39 -15.01 0.47
C GLY A 313 -0.39 -15.35 -1.02
N THR A 314 -0.02 -14.36 -1.84
CA THR A 314 0.25 -14.63 -3.25
C THR A 314 1.48 -15.54 -3.37
N PRO A 315 1.41 -16.63 -4.16
CA PRO A 315 2.57 -17.46 -4.41
C PRO A 315 3.74 -16.67 -4.98
N ASP A 316 4.94 -16.96 -4.50
CA ASP A 316 6.15 -16.39 -5.07
C ASP A 316 6.37 -16.93 -6.50
N ILE A 317 6.41 -16.05 -7.50
CA ILE A 317 6.58 -16.49 -8.89
C ILE A 317 7.87 -17.29 -9.10
N PHE A 318 8.90 -17.05 -8.30
CA PHE A 318 10.13 -17.82 -8.40
C PHE A 318 9.99 -19.22 -7.82
N SER A 319 9.13 -19.44 -6.82
CA SER A 319 8.81 -20.81 -6.38
C SER A 319 8.11 -21.60 -7.48
N LEU A 320 7.32 -20.93 -8.33
CA LEU A 320 6.64 -21.57 -9.46
C LEU A 320 7.57 -21.86 -10.65
N LEU A 321 8.75 -21.22 -10.70
CA LEU A 321 9.76 -21.42 -11.75
C LEU A 321 10.94 -22.28 -11.28
N SER A 322 10.99 -22.60 -10.00
CA SER A 322 12.08 -23.31 -9.33
C SER A 322 11.64 -24.71 -8.90
N ASP A 323 12.56 -25.67 -8.89
CA ASP A 323 12.34 -27.04 -8.42
C ASP A 323 12.57 -27.12 -6.90
N ASN A 324 11.88 -26.25 -6.15
CA ASN A 324 11.91 -26.09 -4.67
C ASN A 324 13.00 -25.18 -4.07
N GLU A 325 13.68 -24.35 -4.87
CA GLU A 325 14.66 -23.43 -4.32
C GLU A 325 14.05 -22.18 -3.67
N TYR A 326 12.75 -21.95 -3.88
CA TYR A 326 12.00 -20.86 -3.25
C TYR A 326 10.74 -21.37 -2.54
N ALA A 327 10.44 -20.77 -1.38
CA ALA A 327 9.20 -21.00 -0.66
C ALA A 327 8.02 -20.40 -1.42
N VAL A 328 6.91 -21.13 -1.47
CA VAL A 328 5.66 -20.67 -2.10
C VAL A 328 5.05 -19.49 -1.33
N GLY A 329 4.99 -19.60 0.00
CA GLY A 329 4.62 -18.50 0.88
C GLY A 329 5.84 -17.66 1.23
N SER A 330 5.96 -16.49 0.62
CA SER A 330 7.13 -15.62 0.75
C SER A 330 6.67 -14.19 1.00
N GLN A 331 7.22 -13.51 2.00
CA GLN A 331 6.97 -12.08 2.18
C GLN A 331 7.74 -11.21 1.18
N ARG A 332 8.61 -11.80 0.35
CA ARG A 332 9.29 -11.07 -0.74
C ARG A 332 8.31 -10.50 -1.77
N VAL A 333 7.13 -11.09 -1.89
CA VAL A 333 6.06 -10.54 -2.71
C VAL A 333 5.27 -9.45 -1.97
N ALA A 334 5.42 -9.29 -0.67
CA ALA A 334 4.77 -8.23 0.11
C ALA A 334 5.75 -7.06 0.33
N LEU A 335 6.18 -6.42 -0.77
CA LEU A 335 6.99 -5.20 -0.70
C LEU A 335 6.05 -4.00 -0.49
N SER A 336 5.65 -3.77 0.76
CA SER A 336 5.12 -2.48 1.20
C SER A 336 6.31 -1.53 1.39
N ARG A 337 6.18 -0.27 0.95
CA ARG A 337 7.28 0.71 0.94
C ARG A 337 7.46 1.39 2.28
#